data_AF-A0A972VEV9-F1
#
_entry.id   AF-A0A972VEV9-F1
#
_cell.length_a   1.000
_cell.length_b   1.000
_cell.length_c   1.000
_cell.angle_alpha   90.00
_cell.angle_beta   90.00
_cell.angle_gamma   90.00
#
_symmetry.space_group_name_H-M   'P 1'
#
loop_
_entity.id
_entity.type
_entity.pdbx_description
1 polymer ?
#
loop_
_entity_poly.entity_id
_entity_poly.type
_entity_poly.pdbx_seq_one_letter_code
_entity_poly.pdbx_strand_id
1 'polypeptide(L)'
;PQDPYRRADRALKCPFRVIVEDEQTASLEVNGTRHALSMGAYTDWIKFQFKTALGLKLNGICRFLPISFSPEFKLYVTPLNMDPEKPAMPISYPAVFSSYLAKQQGGYATLGLAEDTWALNEDILTDETFIKQCMDIDTERQTMFFDSLEKTSSGLCVCVFDALDRIQHTFWREIDDDTPVPCEAGGTDPASTIEMFYQRMDDLLGRVLEQCKRKDSLLMVISDHGFNAFKYGVDLNRWLEEKGYLTLKEAGRHRRNLEGVDWSRTRAFALGLSGIYLNIRGREGQGIVEPSEAADLRKEIVAELSGLVHVGRDNASAVKQVYEAETVYHGPYKGHAPDLIVGYNRGYRVCWEAAIGQVTDDVFHKNDKPWSGDHCVDRSLVPGVLFCNQRIKGHEPHLMDIGPTILNMFGVKVPAYMDGRPLTVSDASDHAASDRKEDLS
;
A
#
# COMPACT_ATOMS: atom_id res chain seq x y z
N PRO A 1 9.07 20.25 4.16
CA PRO A 1 9.63 20.01 2.80
C PRO A 1 10.94 20.78 2.61
N GLN A 2 11.88 20.29 1.79
CA GLN A 2 13.07 21.05 1.38
C GLN A 2 12.68 22.26 0.52
N ASP A 3 13.51 23.31 0.51
CA ASP A 3 13.33 24.45 -0.39
C ASP A 3 13.80 24.08 -1.80
N PRO A 4 12.91 24.02 -2.81
CA PRO A 4 13.29 23.59 -4.17
C PRO A 4 14.24 24.56 -4.87
N TYR A 5 14.44 25.77 -4.33
CA TYR A 5 15.29 26.81 -4.91
C TYR A 5 16.62 27.00 -4.19
N ARG A 6 16.95 26.15 -3.20
CA ARG A 6 18.24 26.19 -2.49
C ARG A 6 18.94 24.83 -2.57
N ARG A 7 20.23 24.85 -2.93
CA ARG A 7 21.11 23.66 -2.92
C ARG A 7 21.44 23.15 -1.52
N ALA A 8 21.17 23.92 -0.47
CA ALA A 8 21.41 23.53 0.91
C ALA A 8 20.10 23.03 1.55
N ASP A 9 20.19 21.94 2.32
CA ASP A 9 19.13 21.24 3.10
C ASP A 9 18.41 22.10 4.15
N ARG A 10 17.97 23.30 3.79
CA ARG A 10 17.09 24.08 4.66
C ARG A 10 15.65 23.70 4.37
N ALA A 11 15.12 22.85 5.22
CA ALA A 11 13.70 22.60 5.30
C ALA A 11 12.94 23.94 5.48
N LEU A 12 11.89 24.12 4.69
CA LEU A 12 10.95 25.21 4.86
C LEU A 12 10.25 25.06 6.21
N LYS A 13 10.06 26.18 6.90
CA LYS A 13 9.43 26.23 8.23
C LYS A 13 8.15 27.06 8.18
N CYS A 14 7.14 26.60 8.90
CA CYS A 14 5.92 27.34 9.18
C CYS A 14 5.71 27.32 10.70
N PRO A 15 5.99 28.42 11.43
CA PRO A 15 5.79 28.45 12.87
C PRO A 15 4.30 28.39 13.21
N PHE A 16 3.97 27.73 14.31
CA PHE A 16 2.67 27.76 14.95
C PHE A 16 2.85 27.92 16.46
N ARG A 17 1.81 28.37 17.16
CA ARG A 17 1.80 28.52 18.61
C ARG A 17 0.63 27.73 19.18
N VAL A 18 0.87 26.97 20.25
CA VAL A 18 -0.21 26.34 21.03
C VAL A 18 -0.32 27.07 22.36
N ILE A 19 -1.54 27.43 22.73
CA ILE A 19 -1.89 28.08 24.00
C ILE A 19 -2.77 27.08 24.75
N VAL A 20 -2.19 26.43 25.76
CA VAL A 20 -2.92 25.50 26.63
C VAL A 20 -3.85 26.30 27.54
N GLU A 21 -5.12 25.94 27.56
CA GLU A 21 -6.17 26.63 28.32
C GLU A 21 -6.47 25.87 29.61
N ASP A 22 -6.60 24.54 29.52
CA ASP A 22 -6.73 23.62 30.64
C ASP A 22 -6.20 22.21 30.28
N GLU A 23 -6.50 21.19 31.10
CA GLU A 23 -6.07 19.81 30.89
C GLU A 23 -6.70 19.12 29.68
N GLN A 24 -7.78 19.68 29.11
CA GLN A 24 -8.56 19.08 28.03
C GLN A 24 -8.60 19.96 26.76
N THR A 25 -8.28 21.24 26.88
CA THR A 25 -8.43 22.22 25.80
C THR A 25 -7.20 23.09 25.61
N ALA A 26 -6.94 23.42 24.35
CA ALA A 26 -5.95 24.38 23.94
C ALA A 26 -6.39 25.08 22.66
N SER A 27 -5.63 26.08 22.23
CA SER A 27 -5.81 26.70 20.92
C SER A 27 -4.51 26.74 20.12
N LEU A 28 -4.60 26.44 18.84
CA LEU A 28 -3.53 26.47 17.86
C LEU A 28 -3.63 27.75 17.02
N GLU A 29 -2.59 28.58 17.04
CA GLU A 29 -2.44 29.74 16.16
C GLU A 29 -1.44 29.42 15.05
N VAL A 30 -1.91 29.43 13.80
CA VAL A 30 -1.09 29.21 12.60
C VAL A 30 -1.61 30.08 11.46
N ASN A 31 -0.69 30.70 10.72
CA ASN A 31 -1.01 31.61 9.60
C ASN A 31 -1.97 32.76 9.95
N GLY A 32 -2.02 33.19 11.22
CA GLY A 32 -2.92 34.24 11.69
C GLY A 32 -4.36 33.76 11.96
N THR A 33 -4.62 32.46 11.88
CA THR A 33 -5.90 31.83 12.24
C THR A 33 -5.73 31.07 13.55
N ARG A 34 -6.77 31.11 14.40
CA ARG A 34 -6.84 30.36 15.65
C ARG A 34 -7.80 29.19 15.50
N HIS A 35 -7.36 27.99 15.88
CA HIS A 35 -8.12 26.75 15.84
C HIS A 35 -8.24 26.17 17.26
N ALA A 36 -9.40 25.63 17.61
CA ALA A 36 -9.57 24.93 18.86
C ALA A 36 -8.89 23.55 18.80
N LEU A 37 -8.28 23.14 19.91
CA LEU A 37 -7.72 21.82 20.12
C LEU A 37 -8.42 21.18 21.31
N SER A 38 -8.86 19.94 21.15
CA SER A 38 -9.46 19.13 22.21
C SER A 38 -8.66 17.84 22.39
N MET A 39 -8.40 17.45 23.63
CA MET A 39 -7.63 16.25 23.96
C MET A 39 -8.18 15.01 23.23
N GLY A 40 -7.30 14.23 22.60
CA GLY A 40 -7.67 12.98 21.92
C GLY A 40 -8.49 13.16 20.64
N ALA A 41 -8.79 14.39 20.22
CA ALA A 41 -9.56 14.67 19.02
C ALA A 41 -8.71 15.27 17.91
N TYR A 42 -8.85 14.74 16.71
CA TYR A 42 -8.27 15.35 15.52
C TYR A 42 -8.99 16.66 15.17
N THR A 43 -8.23 17.68 14.78
CA THR A 43 -8.77 18.85 14.10
C THR A 43 -9.27 18.50 12.68
N ASP A 44 -10.03 19.40 12.07
CA ASP A 44 -10.18 19.46 10.61
C ASP A 44 -8.81 19.67 9.93
N TRP A 45 -8.78 19.62 8.60
CA TRP A 45 -7.59 19.98 7.81
C TRP A 45 -7.23 21.46 7.96
N ILE A 46 -6.06 21.73 8.53
CA ILE A 46 -5.55 23.08 8.75
C ILE A 46 -4.49 23.41 7.69
N LYS A 47 -4.63 24.57 7.04
CA LYS A 47 -3.71 25.04 6.00
C LYS A 47 -2.40 25.59 6.59
N PHE A 48 -1.28 25.12 6.04
CA PHE A 48 0.08 25.59 6.25
C PHE A 48 0.57 26.35 5.03
N GLN A 49 1.30 27.45 5.25
CA GLN A 49 1.88 28.24 4.18
C GLN A 49 3.38 28.40 4.41
N PHE A 50 4.16 27.78 3.54
CA PHE A 50 5.60 27.83 3.56
C PHE A 50 6.09 28.91 2.60
N LYS A 51 6.99 29.78 3.07
CA LYS A 51 7.65 30.79 2.25
C LYS A 51 8.97 30.24 1.73
N THR A 52 9.10 30.12 0.42
CA THR A 52 10.36 29.74 -0.25
C THR A 52 11.35 30.90 -0.30
N ALA A 53 12.61 30.63 -0.62
CA ALA A 53 13.64 31.65 -0.79
C ALA A 53 13.32 32.72 -1.85
N LEU A 54 12.51 32.38 -2.87
CA LEU A 54 12.09 33.30 -3.93
C LEU A 54 10.78 34.04 -3.62
N GLY A 55 10.24 33.89 -2.41
CA GLY A 55 8.97 34.53 -2.02
C GLY A 55 7.72 33.83 -2.53
N LEU A 56 7.85 32.73 -3.28
CA LEU A 56 6.74 31.86 -3.63
C LEU A 56 6.19 31.16 -2.39
N LYS A 57 4.87 31.01 -2.33
CA LYS A 57 4.14 30.38 -1.23
C LYS A 57 3.75 28.96 -1.64
N LEU A 58 4.18 27.97 -0.87
CA LEU A 58 3.72 26.59 -0.98
C LEU A 58 2.69 26.33 0.10
N ASN A 59 1.54 25.77 -0.28
CA ASN A 59 0.48 25.45 0.67
C ASN A 59 0.40 23.94 0.87
N GLY A 60 0.20 23.54 2.12
CA GLY A 60 -0.13 22.17 2.47
C GLY A 60 -1.20 22.15 3.56
N ILE A 61 -1.67 20.97 3.91
CA ILE A 61 -2.63 20.77 4.98
C ILE A 61 -2.16 19.66 5.92
N CYS A 62 -2.46 19.82 7.21
CA CYS A 62 -2.23 18.81 8.26
C CYS A 62 -3.44 18.77 9.20
N ARG A 63 -3.59 17.67 9.93
CA ARG A 63 -4.49 17.57 11.08
C ARG A 63 -3.64 17.46 12.35
N PHE A 64 -4.19 17.94 13.46
CA PHE A 64 -3.54 17.94 14.77
C PHE A 64 -4.30 17.04 15.72
N LEU A 65 -3.58 16.26 16.52
CA LEU A 65 -4.11 15.44 17.59
C LEU A 65 -3.36 15.77 18.89
N PRO A 66 -3.99 16.47 19.84
CA PRO A 66 -3.41 16.64 21.16
C PRO A 66 -3.39 15.29 21.91
N ILE A 67 -2.21 14.86 22.32
CA ILE A 67 -2.00 13.61 23.08
C ILE A 67 -1.92 13.91 24.58
N SER A 68 -1.25 14.99 24.96
CA SER A 68 -1.21 15.48 26.33
C SER A 68 -0.88 16.96 26.39
N PHE A 69 -1.47 17.68 27.34
CA PHE A 69 -1.15 19.08 27.64
C PHE A 69 -0.34 19.22 28.94
N SER A 70 -0.34 18.20 29.81
CA SER A 70 0.31 18.18 31.12
C SER A 70 0.55 16.73 31.58
N PRO A 71 1.65 16.40 32.29
CA PRO A 71 2.76 17.30 32.62
C PRO A 71 3.66 17.60 31.41
N GLU A 72 3.82 16.67 30.47
CA GLU A 72 4.50 16.93 29.21
C GLU A 72 3.51 17.23 28.08
N PHE A 73 3.73 18.35 27.38
CA PHE A 73 3.02 18.66 26.17
C PHE A 73 3.40 17.69 25.03
N LYS A 74 2.42 16.96 24.50
CA LYS A 74 2.54 16.05 23.37
C LYS A 74 1.47 16.36 22.34
N LEU A 75 1.89 16.62 21.11
CA LEU A 75 1.02 16.94 19.98
C LEU A 75 1.47 16.14 18.77
N TYR A 76 0.59 15.29 18.25
CA TYR A 76 0.79 14.64 16.97
C TYR A 76 0.28 15.54 15.84
N VAL A 77 1.00 15.51 14.73
CA VAL A 77 0.67 16.24 13.49
C VAL A 77 0.76 15.25 12.35
N THR A 78 -0.31 15.11 11.58
CA THR A 78 -0.29 14.19 10.43
C THR A 78 0.76 14.61 9.41
N PRO A 79 1.28 13.66 8.61
CA PRO A 79 2.17 13.97 7.50
C PRO A 79 1.62 15.10 6.60
N LEU A 80 2.51 15.95 6.11
CA LEU A 80 2.12 17.11 5.32
C LEU A 80 1.50 16.68 3.99
N ASN A 81 0.22 16.99 3.81
CA ASN A 81 -0.51 16.81 2.56
C ASN A 81 -0.38 18.08 1.69
N MET A 82 -0.52 17.95 0.38
CA MET A 82 -0.64 19.11 -0.50
C MET A 82 -2.01 19.74 -0.29
N ASP A 83 -2.12 21.07 -0.38
CA ASP A 83 -3.42 21.73 -0.34
C ASP A 83 -4.18 21.41 -1.64
N PRO A 84 -5.29 20.65 -1.61
CA PRO A 84 -5.98 20.23 -2.83
C PRO A 84 -6.65 21.39 -3.59
N GLU A 85 -6.91 22.53 -2.92
CA GLU A 85 -7.41 23.73 -3.59
C GLU A 85 -6.34 24.41 -4.44
N LYS A 86 -5.09 24.35 -4.01
CA LYS A 86 -3.95 24.98 -4.68
C LYS A 86 -2.70 24.12 -4.51
N PRO A 87 -2.64 22.96 -5.16
CA PRO A 87 -1.59 21.98 -4.93
C PRO A 87 -0.27 22.47 -5.53
N ALA A 88 0.84 22.14 -4.86
CA ALA A 88 2.18 22.56 -5.28
C ALA A 88 2.64 21.86 -6.58
N MET A 89 2.03 20.73 -6.90
CA MET A 89 2.18 19.96 -8.14
C MET A 89 0.83 19.34 -8.52
N PRO A 90 0.61 18.94 -9.78
CA PRO A 90 -0.66 18.34 -10.20
C PRO A 90 -0.99 17.07 -9.39
N ILE A 91 -2.16 17.04 -8.77
CA ILE A 91 -2.70 15.88 -8.06
C ILE A 91 -3.99 15.34 -8.69
N SER A 92 -4.47 15.99 -9.75
CA SER A 92 -5.69 15.59 -10.47
C SER A 92 -5.62 15.97 -11.94
N TYR A 93 -6.40 15.28 -12.77
CA TYR A 93 -6.67 15.66 -14.15
C TYR A 93 -8.19 15.55 -14.42
N PRO A 94 -8.83 16.59 -15.00
CA PRO A 94 -8.27 17.92 -15.27
C PRO A 94 -7.87 18.62 -13.96
N ALA A 95 -6.89 19.52 -14.03
CA ALA A 95 -6.28 20.12 -12.82
C ALA A 95 -7.26 20.83 -11.87
N VAL A 96 -8.41 21.27 -12.38
CA VAL A 96 -9.46 21.91 -11.59
C VAL A 96 -10.26 20.94 -10.72
N PHE A 97 -10.17 19.63 -10.96
CA PHE A 97 -11.00 18.63 -10.30
C PHE A 97 -10.69 18.55 -8.79
N SER A 98 -9.42 18.60 -8.40
CA SER A 98 -9.05 18.63 -6.98
C SER A 98 -9.57 19.86 -6.26
N SER A 99 -9.47 21.04 -6.89
CA SER A 99 -9.98 22.28 -6.30
C SER A 99 -11.51 22.30 -6.25
N TYR A 100 -12.18 21.66 -7.21
CA TYR A 100 -13.62 21.48 -7.19
C TYR A 100 -14.05 20.64 -5.98
N LEU A 101 -13.47 19.45 -5.81
CA LEU A 101 -13.76 18.57 -4.67
C LEU A 101 -13.49 19.29 -3.35
N ALA A 102 -12.34 19.95 -3.22
CA ALA A 102 -11.96 20.64 -1.99
C ALA A 102 -12.93 21.78 -1.61
N LYS A 103 -13.46 22.50 -2.61
CA LYS A 103 -14.45 23.56 -2.39
C LYS A 103 -15.84 23.03 -2.04
N GLN A 104 -16.19 21.84 -2.49
CA GLN A 104 -17.48 21.22 -2.19
C GLN A 104 -17.51 20.60 -0.79
N GLN A 105 -16.43 19.92 -0.39
CA GLN A 105 -16.44 19.06 0.80
C GLN A 105 -15.38 19.42 1.85
N GLY A 106 -14.54 20.43 1.61
CA GLY A 106 -13.42 20.81 2.47
C GLY A 106 -12.09 20.17 2.06
N GLY A 107 -11.03 20.46 2.84
CA GLY A 107 -9.72 19.82 2.65
C GLY A 107 -9.81 18.31 2.80
N TYR A 108 -8.90 17.59 2.14
CA TYR A 108 -8.90 16.14 2.13
C TYR A 108 -7.49 15.58 1.90
N ALA A 109 -7.25 14.34 2.31
CA ALA A 109 -5.96 13.68 2.17
C ALA A 109 -5.50 13.59 0.70
N THR A 110 -4.26 14.00 0.43
CA THR A 110 -3.63 13.97 -0.90
C THR A 110 -2.39 13.08 -0.97
N LEU A 111 -2.02 12.43 0.14
CA LEU A 111 -0.95 11.42 0.16
C LEU A 111 -1.49 10.08 -0.31
N GLY A 112 -0.63 9.27 -0.93
CA GLY A 112 -0.98 7.89 -1.32
C GLY A 112 -1.07 6.92 -0.14
N LEU A 113 -0.47 7.30 1.00
CA LEU A 113 -0.61 6.66 2.31
C LEU A 113 -0.86 7.78 3.31
N ALA A 114 -2.13 8.01 3.65
CA ALA A 114 -2.53 9.17 4.45
C ALA A 114 -2.63 8.83 5.94
N GLU A 115 -2.91 7.57 6.26
CA GLU A 115 -2.84 6.95 7.58
C GLU A 115 -1.39 6.73 7.99
N ASP A 116 -0.98 7.25 9.13
CA ASP A 116 0.42 7.17 9.55
C ASP A 116 0.68 5.86 10.31
N THR A 117 0.90 4.80 9.53
CA THR A 117 1.19 3.46 10.07
C THR A 117 2.51 3.42 10.83
N TRP A 118 3.43 4.35 10.58
CA TRP A 118 4.69 4.42 11.32
C TRP A 118 4.50 5.05 12.69
N ALA A 119 3.66 6.09 12.80
CA ALA A 119 3.29 6.65 14.09
C ALA A 119 2.62 5.60 15.00
N LEU A 120 1.85 4.67 14.46
CA LEU A 120 1.35 3.53 15.22
C LEU A 120 2.45 2.51 15.57
N ASN A 121 3.30 2.14 14.61
CA ASN A 121 4.41 1.19 14.86
C ASN A 121 5.44 1.67 15.89
N GLU A 122 5.49 2.97 16.15
CA GLU A 122 6.41 3.61 17.10
C GLU A 122 5.67 4.15 18.35
N ASP A 123 4.46 3.65 18.61
CA ASP A 123 3.64 3.95 19.80
C ASP A 123 3.34 5.46 20.01
N ILE A 124 3.32 6.24 18.92
CA ILE A 124 2.89 7.65 18.93
C ILE A 124 1.37 7.75 18.87
N LEU A 125 0.73 6.90 18.06
CA LEU A 125 -0.71 6.75 17.98
C LEU A 125 -1.16 5.51 18.73
N THR A 126 -2.32 5.59 19.37
CA THR A 126 -3.05 4.41 19.88
C THR A 126 -3.84 3.76 18.75
N ASP A 127 -4.27 2.52 18.95
CA ASP A 127 -5.15 1.81 18.01
C ASP A 127 -6.41 2.62 17.68
N GLU A 128 -7.06 3.20 18.69
CA GLU A 128 -8.25 4.03 18.53
C GLU A 128 -7.99 5.25 17.63
N THR A 129 -6.89 5.97 17.89
CA THR A 129 -6.56 7.18 17.12
C THR A 129 -6.12 6.87 15.70
N PHE A 130 -5.55 5.68 15.45
CA PHE A 130 -5.23 5.21 14.10
C PHE A 130 -6.49 4.75 13.35
N ILE A 131 -7.39 4.00 14.00
CA ILE A 131 -8.69 3.60 13.45
C ILE A 131 -9.51 4.84 13.07
N LYS A 132 -9.54 5.84 13.94
CA LYS A 132 -10.17 7.15 13.66
C LYS A 132 -9.61 7.80 12.40
N GLN A 133 -8.29 7.75 12.20
CA GLN A 133 -7.64 8.29 11.00
C GLN A 133 -8.12 7.55 9.74
N CYS A 134 -8.13 6.21 9.77
CA CYS A 134 -8.62 5.37 8.67
C CYS A 134 -10.11 5.67 8.35
N MET A 135 -10.96 5.78 9.37
CA MET A 135 -12.39 6.06 9.20
C MET A 135 -12.66 7.45 8.60
N ASP A 136 -11.93 8.46 9.05
CA ASP A 136 -12.08 9.82 8.54
C ASP A 136 -11.70 9.90 7.05
N ILE A 137 -10.59 9.27 6.66
CA ILE A 137 -10.11 9.24 5.27
C ILE A 137 -11.04 8.41 4.38
N ASP A 138 -11.50 7.24 4.86
CA ASP A 138 -12.52 6.44 4.17
C ASP A 138 -13.79 7.26 3.91
N THR A 139 -14.23 8.06 4.89
CA THR A 139 -15.40 8.94 4.75
C THR A 139 -15.18 10.04 3.71
N GLU A 140 -13.98 10.64 3.68
CA GLU A 140 -13.60 11.59 2.62
C GLU A 140 -13.68 10.95 1.22
N ARG A 141 -13.17 9.72 1.07
CA ARG A 141 -13.21 8.98 -0.20
C ARG A 141 -14.61 8.60 -0.61
N GLN A 142 -15.45 8.13 0.31
CA GLN A 142 -16.85 7.84 0.01
C GLN A 142 -17.59 9.09 -0.46
N THR A 143 -17.36 10.24 0.18
CA THR A 143 -17.98 11.52 -0.22
C THR A 143 -17.59 11.90 -1.64
N MET A 144 -16.29 11.85 -1.98
CA MET A 144 -15.80 12.11 -3.34
C MET A 144 -16.37 11.14 -4.37
N PHE A 145 -16.43 9.86 -4.00
CA PHE A 145 -16.91 8.81 -4.87
C PHE A 145 -18.39 9.02 -5.22
N PHE A 146 -19.26 9.27 -4.24
CA PHE A 146 -20.67 9.52 -4.52
C PHE A 146 -20.90 10.81 -5.30
N ASP A 147 -20.13 11.88 -5.04
CA ASP A 147 -20.17 13.11 -5.84
C ASP A 147 -19.85 12.83 -7.32
N SER A 148 -18.82 12.01 -7.55
CA SER A 148 -18.36 11.64 -8.90
C SER A 148 -19.32 10.66 -9.58
N LEU A 149 -19.85 9.69 -8.83
CA LEU A 149 -20.79 8.69 -9.32
C LEU A 149 -22.09 9.35 -9.78
N GLU A 150 -22.65 10.27 -8.98
CA GLU A 150 -23.85 11.03 -9.33
C GLU A 150 -23.67 11.84 -10.62
N LYS A 151 -22.49 12.43 -10.81
CA LYS A 151 -22.18 13.27 -11.99
C LYS A 151 -21.80 12.46 -13.22
N THR A 152 -21.52 11.17 -13.06
CA THR A 152 -21.16 10.27 -14.17
C THR A 152 -22.41 9.59 -14.73
N SER A 153 -23.18 10.33 -15.53
CA SER A 153 -24.39 9.81 -16.18
C SER A 153 -24.12 8.79 -17.30
N SER A 154 -22.92 8.82 -17.87
CA SER A 154 -22.40 7.84 -18.82
C SER A 154 -20.87 7.82 -18.76
N GLY A 155 -20.26 6.67 -19.05
CA GLY A 155 -18.81 6.50 -18.96
C GLY A 155 -18.41 5.60 -17.80
N LEU A 156 -17.22 5.85 -17.25
CA LEU A 156 -16.58 5.01 -16.24
C LEU A 156 -16.29 5.87 -14.99
N CYS A 157 -16.73 5.39 -13.83
CA CYS A 157 -16.36 5.93 -12.53
C CYS A 157 -15.60 4.84 -11.76
N VAL A 158 -14.36 5.13 -11.34
CA VAL A 158 -13.52 4.20 -10.56
C VAL A 158 -13.06 4.92 -9.31
N CYS A 159 -13.16 4.23 -8.18
CA CYS A 159 -12.58 4.68 -6.91
C CYS A 159 -11.90 3.50 -6.25
N VAL A 160 -10.74 3.76 -5.63
CA VAL A 160 -10.02 2.80 -4.80
C VAL A 160 -10.28 3.18 -3.34
N PHE A 161 -10.70 2.19 -2.55
CA PHE A 161 -10.86 2.31 -1.11
C PHE A 161 -9.74 1.53 -0.45
N ASP A 162 -8.78 2.25 0.15
CA ASP A 162 -7.52 1.73 0.68
C ASP A 162 -7.54 1.47 2.19
N ALA A 163 -8.60 1.88 2.90
CA ALA A 163 -8.72 1.68 4.34
C ALA A 163 -8.63 0.21 4.76
N LEU A 164 -9.23 -0.72 3.99
CA LEU A 164 -9.13 -2.16 4.27
C LEU A 164 -7.68 -2.68 4.17
N ASP A 165 -6.85 -2.11 3.30
CA ASP A 165 -5.44 -2.47 3.20
C ASP A 165 -4.69 -2.05 4.48
N ARG A 166 -4.88 -0.80 4.92
CA ARG A 166 -4.29 -0.27 6.16
C ARG A 166 -4.73 -1.07 7.38
N ILE A 167 -6.02 -1.37 7.48
CA ILE A 167 -6.60 -2.09 8.62
C ILE A 167 -6.12 -3.55 8.64
N GLN A 168 -6.09 -4.25 7.50
CA GLN A 168 -5.59 -5.62 7.48
C GLN A 168 -4.09 -5.67 7.75
N HIS A 169 -3.29 -4.70 7.29
CA HIS A 169 -1.89 -4.61 7.68
C HIS A 169 -1.71 -4.47 9.20
N THR A 170 -2.46 -3.61 9.86
CA THR A 170 -2.26 -3.27 11.27
C THR A 170 -2.95 -4.21 12.26
N PHE A 171 -4.13 -4.71 11.91
CA PHE A 171 -5.01 -5.42 12.85
C PHE A 171 -5.15 -6.91 12.55
N TRP A 172 -4.31 -7.47 11.69
CA TRP A 172 -4.26 -8.94 11.51
C TRP A 172 -3.96 -9.66 12.84
N ARG A 173 -3.22 -8.99 13.73
CA ARG A 173 -2.97 -9.42 15.13
C ARG A 173 -4.25 -9.63 15.97
N GLU A 174 -5.41 -9.15 15.57
CA GLU A 174 -6.66 -9.44 16.29
C GLU A 174 -7.25 -10.82 15.94
N ILE A 175 -6.92 -11.34 14.76
CA ILE A 175 -7.50 -12.58 14.23
C ILE A 175 -6.49 -13.72 14.11
N ASP A 176 -5.23 -13.48 14.47
CA ASP A 176 -4.13 -14.45 14.41
C ASP A 176 -3.64 -14.78 15.82
N ASP A 177 -4.06 -15.94 16.34
CA ASP A 177 -3.83 -16.39 17.72
C ASP A 177 -2.33 -16.54 18.08
N ASP A 178 -1.44 -16.68 17.10
CA ASP A 178 0.01 -16.81 17.36
C ASP A 178 0.77 -15.47 17.28
N THR A 179 0.08 -14.34 17.19
CA THR A 179 0.74 -13.03 17.12
C THR A 179 1.43 -12.68 18.44
N PRO A 180 2.66 -12.14 18.41
CA PRO A 180 3.35 -11.70 19.62
C PRO A 180 2.96 -10.29 20.08
N VAL A 181 2.21 -9.54 19.26
CA VAL A 181 1.88 -8.13 19.48
C VAL A 181 0.44 -8.02 19.97
N PRO A 182 0.18 -7.54 21.20
CA PRO A 182 -1.17 -7.35 21.68
C PRO A 182 -1.90 -6.23 20.90
N CYS A 183 -3.23 -6.28 20.91
CA CYS A 183 -4.09 -5.20 20.41
C CYS A 183 -4.73 -4.48 21.61
N GLU A 184 -4.71 -3.15 21.62
CA GLU A 184 -5.43 -2.35 22.62
C GLU A 184 -6.92 -2.23 22.25
N ALA A 185 -7.22 -2.21 20.95
CA ALA A 185 -8.58 -2.30 20.44
C ALA A 185 -9.15 -3.71 20.72
N GLY A 186 -10.06 -3.78 21.68
CA GLY A 186 -10.69 -5.01 22.15
C GLY A 186 -11.78 -4.75 23.18
N GLY A 187 -12.46 -3.60 23.10
CA GLY A 187 -13.52 -3.22 24.02
C GLY A 187 -14.85 -3.88 23.67
N THR A 188 -15.28 -4.87 24.46
CA THR A 188 -16.66 -5.43 24.62
C THR A 188 -17.47 -5.87 23.39
N ASP A 189 -17.06 -5.57 22.17
CA ASP A 189 -17.74 -5.95 20.92
C ASP A 189 -17.13 -7.26 20.39
N PRO A 190 -17.94 -8.28 20.06
CA PRO A 190 -17.43 -9.56 19.55
C PRO A 190 -16.76 -9.50 18.16
N ALA A 191 -16.84 -8.39 17.42
CA ALA A 191 -16.25 -8.26 16.07
C ALA A 191 -14.84 -7.64 16.08
N SER A 192 -13.92 -8.19 15.27
CA SER A 192 -12.59 -7.59 15.04
C SER A 192 -12.68 -6.27 14.26
N THR A 193 -11.68 -5.40 14.39
CA THR A 193 -11.51 -4.17 13.59
C THR A 193 -11.55 -4.48 12.10
N ILE A 194 -10.96 -5.60 11.66
CA ILE A 194 -11.03 -6.06 10.26
C ILE A 194 -12.49 -6.33 9.86
N GLU A 195 -13.24 -7.08 10.66
CA GLU A 195 -14.64 -7.39 10.39
C GLU A 195 -15.51 -6.13 10.34
N MET A 196 -15.31 -5.20 11.28
CA MET A 196 -15.98 -3.90 11.28
C MET A 196 -15.77 -3.14 9.97
N PHE A 197 -14.54 -3.11 9.42
CA PHE A 197 -14.29 -2.46 8.14
C PHE A 197 -14.89 -3.21 6.95
N TYR A 198 -14.94 -4.55 6.97
CA TYR A 198 -15.67 -5.31 5.95
C TYR A 198 -17.18 -5.02 5.98
N GLN A 199 -17.80 -4.89 7.17
CA GLN A 199 -19.19 -4.48 7.30
C GLN A 199 -19.43 -3.08 6.71
N ARG A 200 -18.51 -2.13 6.96
CA ARG A 200 -18.58 -0.80 6.34
C ARG A 200 -18.47 -0.85 4.81
N MET A 201 -17.65 -1.74 4.25
CA MET A 201 -17.56 -1.93 2.81
C MET A 201 -18.82 -2.58 2.23
N ASP A 202 -19.47 -3.49 2.95
CA ASP A 202 -20.75 -4.08 2.57
C ASP A 202 -21.86 -3.00 2.52
N ASP A 203 -21.95 -2.16 3.55
CA ASP A 203 -22.87 -1.01 3.59
C ASP A 203 -22.64 -0.04 2.42
N LEU A 204 -21.36 0.27 2.13
CA LEU A 204 -20.97 1.08 0.98
C LEU A 204 -21.44 0.43 -0.33
N LEU A 205 -21.17 -0.87 -0.51
CA LEU A 205 -21.57 -1.62 -1.70
C LEU A 205 -23.10 -1.60 -1.88
N GLY A 206 -23.87 -1.77 -0.81
CA GLY A 206 -25.32 -1.63 -0.83
C GLY A 206 -25.77 -0.28 -1.38
N ARG A 207 -25.18 0.81 -0.88
CA ARG A 207 -25.46 2.18 -1.37
C ARG A 207 -25.04 2.39 -2.82
N VAL A 208 -23.95 1.76 -3.28
CA VAL A 208 -23.53 1.81 -4.70
C VAL A 208 -24.55 1.09 -5.58
N LEU A 209 -24.99 -0.11 -5.17
CA LEU A 209 -25.99 -0.90 -5.90
C LEU A 209 -27.31 -0.12 -6.08
N GLU A 210 -27.71 0.68 -5.09
CA GLU A 210 -28.89 1.55 -5.19
C GLU A 210 -28.76 2.64 -6.27
N GLN A 211 -27.54 3.03 -6.66
CA GLN A 211 -27.27 3.98 -7.75
C GLN A 211 -27.12 3.27 -9.10
N CYS A 212 -26.70 2.01 -9.11
CA CYS A 212 -26.54 1.18 -10.31
C CYS A 212 -27.86 0.53 -10.80
N LYS A 213 -28.97 1.28 -10.82
CA LYS A 213 -30.31 0.77 -11.15
C LYS A 213 -30.58 0.54 -12.64
N ARG A 214 -29.74 1.08 -13.52
CA ARG A 214 -29.95 0.92 -14.96
C ARG A 214 -29.48 -0.46 -15.41
N LYS A 215 -30.21 -1.06 -16.36
CA LYS A 215 -29.88 -2.38 -16.89
C LYS A 215 -28.51 -2.44 -17.58
N ASP A 216 -28.04 -1.31 -18.09
CA ASP A 216 -26.73 -1.16 -18.75
C ASP A 216 -25.61 -0.75 -17.79
N SER A 217 -25.88 -0.63 -16.48
CA SER A 217 -24.86 -0.35 -15.47
C SER A 217 -24.16 -1.64 -15.04
N LEU A 218 -22.85 -1.71 -15.31
CA LEU A 218 -21.97 -2.75 -14.79
C LEU A 218 -21.22 -2.23 -13.57
N LEU A 219 -21.36 -2.93 -12.46
CA LEU A 219 -20.57 -2.73 -11.25
C LEU A 219 -19.60 -3.89 -11.11
N MET A 220 -18.31 -3.56 -11.01
CA MET A 220 -17.26 -4.50 -10.63
C MET A 220 -16.62 -4.03 -9.32
N VAL A 221 -16.53 -4.93 -8.34
CA VAL A 221 -15.72 -4.75 -7.14
C VAL A 221 -14.51 -5.66 -7.28
N ILE A 222 -13.32 -5.06 -7.23
CA ILE A 222 -12.07 -5.74 -7.58
C ILE A 222 -11.10 -5.49 -6.44
N SER A 223 -10.40 -6.55 -6.01
CA SER A 223 -9.20 -6.41 -5.20
C SER A 223 -7.97 -6.74 -6.04
N ASP A 224 -6.93 -5.94 -5.92
CA ASP A 224 -5.63 -6.17 -6.54
C ASP A 224 -4.89 -7.35 -5.89
N HIS A 225 -5.14 -7.61 -4.61
CA HIS A 225 -4.63 -8.79 -3.88
C HIS A 225 -5.51 -9.19 -2.69
N GLY A 226 -5.22 -10.36 -2.12
CA GLY A 226 -5.69 -10.78 -0.79
C GLY A 226 -4.69 -10.43 0.31
N PHE A 227 -4.82 -11.05 1.48
CA PHE A 227 -3.95 -10.84 2.65
C PHE A 227 -3.64 -12.15 3.38
N ASN A 228 -2.54 -12.16 4.15
CA ASN A 228 -2.27 -13.18 5.16
C ASN A 228 -1.45 -12.60 6.32
N ALA A 229 -1.16 -13.42 7.33
CA ALA A 229 -0.31 -13.04 8.45
C ALA A 229 1.13 -12.70 8.05
N PHE A 230 1.74 -11.79 8.80
CA PHE A 230 3.16 -11.51 8.77
C PHE A 230 3.76 -11.62 10.17
N LYS A 231 4.46 -12.73 10.37
CA LYS A 231 5.03 -13.13 11.66
C LYS A 231 6.57 -12.98 11.68
N TYR A 232 7.23 -13.14 10.54
CA TYR A 232 8.69 -13.13 10.45
C TYR A 232 9.23 -12.45 9.20
N GLY A 233 10.18 -11.55 9.39
CA GLY A 233 10.99 -10.96 8.33
C GLY A 233 12.10 -11.91 7.89
N VAL A 234 12.38 -11.94 6.59
CA VAL A 234 13.47 -12.71 5.96
C VAL A 234 14.48 -11.73 5.36
N ASP A 235 15.73 -11.80 5.81
CA ASP A 235 16.85 -11.06 5.22
C ASP A 235 17.52 -11.90 4.13
N LEU A 236 17.09 -11.67 2.88
CA LEU A 236 17.66 -12.36 1.73
C LEU A 236 19.13 -12.00 1.48
N ASN A 237 19.57 -10.78 1.82
CA ASN A 237 20.98 -10.42 1.66
C ASN A 237 21.85 -11.16 2.66
N ARG A 238 21.36 -11.34 3.89
CA ARG A 238 22.05 -12.15 4.89
C ARG A 238 22.12 -13.61 4.45
N TRP A 239 21.04 -14.16 3.92
CA TRP A 239 21.05 -15.51 3.35
C TRP A 239 22.03 -15.64 2.16
N LEU A 240 22.01 -14.68 1.22
CA LEU A 240 22.94 -14.65 0.08
C LEU A 240 24.40 -14.58 0.54
N GLU A 241 24.68 -13.86 1.62
CA GLU A 241 26.01 -13.79 2.22
C GLU A 241 26.45 -15.13 2.81
N GLU A 242 25.59 -15.80 3.59
CA GLU A 242 25.91 -17.11 4.17
C GLU A 242 26.20 -18.18 3.13
N LYS A 243 25.57 -18.05 1.96
CA LYS A 243 25.78 -18.93 0.80
C LYS A 243 26.95 -18.50 -0.09
N GLY A 244 27.58 -17.35 0.18
CA GLY A 244 28.72 -16.84 -0.57
C GLY A 244 28.38 -16.14 -1.89
N TYR A 245 27.11 -15.81 -2.14
CA TYR A 245 26.68 -15.02 -3.30
C TYR A 245 26.90 -13.51 -3.09
N LEU A 246 26.81 -13.04 -1.85
CA LEU A 246 27.04 -11.66 -1.45
C LEU A 246 28.26 -11.57 -0.53
N THR A 247 29.07 -10.52 -0.69
CA THR A 247 30.19 -10.23 0.20
C THR A 247 30.08 -8.81 0.73
N LEU A 248 30.27 -8.63 2.04
CA LEU A 248 30.36 -7.32 2.66
C LEU A 248 31.80 -6.85 2.80
N LYS A 249 31.97 -5.52 2.81
CA LYS A 249 33.19 -4.87 3.29
C LYS A 249 33.35 -5.11 4.79
N GLU A 250 34.58 -4.98 5.31
CA GLU A 250 34.92 -5.20 6.73
C GLU A 250 34.02 -4.45 7.72
N ALA A 251 33.59 -3.22 7.38
CA ALA A 251 32.64 -2.41 8.16
C ALA A 251 31.31 -2.17 7.42
N GLY A 252 30.89 -3.16 6.62
CA GLY A 252 29.72 -3.08 5.75
C GLY A 252 28.39 -3.49 6.39
N ARG A 253 28.41 -4.27 7.48
CA ARG A 253 27.20 -4.71 8.21
C ARG A 253 26.35 -3.52 8.65
N HIS A 254 25.02 -3.66 8.58
CA HIS A 254 24.02 -2.63 8.93
C HIS A 254 24.08 -1.31 8.12
N ARG A 255 24.93 -1.20 7.11
CA ARG A 255 24.88 -0.07 6.18
C ARG A 255 23.65 -0.19 5.29
N ARG A 256 22.94 0.92 5.10
CA ARG A 256 21.72 0.99 4.28
C ARG A 256 22.05 1.16 2.79
N ASN A 257 21.05 1.01 1.92
CA ASN A 257 21.15 1.26 0.49
C ASN A 257 22.31 0.50 -0.19
N LEU A 258 22.61 -0.71 0.29
CA LEU A 258 23.69 -1.57 -0.23
C LEU A 258 25.11 -0.95 -0.10
N GLU A 259 25.30 0.13 0.68
CA GLU A 259 26.60 0.80 0.82
C GLU A 259 27.69 -0.11 1.40
N GLY A 260 27.28 -1.09 2.20
CA GLY A 260 28.14 -2.08 2.83
C GLY A 260 28.65 -3.18 1.90
N VAL A 261 28.07 -3.34 0.71
CA VAL A 261 28.37 -4.44 -0.21
C VAL A 261 29.73 -4.22 -0.90
N ASP A 262 30.53 -5.29 -0.96
CA ASP A 262 31.72 -5.39 -1.80
C ASP A 262 31.32 -5.94 -3.18
N TRP A 263 31.12 -5.03 -4.13
CA TRP A 263 30.69 -5.36 -5.48
C TRP A 263 31.70 -6.16 -6.28
N SER A 264 33.00 -6.06 -5.95
CA SER A 264 34.05 -6.80 -6.66
C SER A 264 34.01 -8.31 -6.40
N ARG A 265 33.26 -8.73 -5.38
CA ARG A 265 33.15 -10.12 -4.92
C ARG A 265 31.70 -10.62 -4.81
N THR A 266 30.73 -9.76 -5.11
CA THR A 266 29.30 -10.08 -4.99
C THR A 266 28.73 -10.50 -6.34
N ARG A 267 28.13 -11.68 -6.40
CA ARG A 267 27.45 -12.26 -7.59
C ARG A 267 25.95 -11.96 -7.62
N ALA A 268 25.31 -11.85 -6.46
CA ALA A 268 23.88 -11.54 -6.35
C ALA A 268 23.56 -10.73 -5.10
N PHE A 269 22.49 -9.94 -5.15
CA PHE A 269 22.01 -9.10 -4.05
C PHE A 269 20.48 -8.95 -4.12
N ALA A 270 19.84 -8.72 -2.98
CA ALA A 270 18.42 -8.47 -2.86
C ALA A 270 18.15 -6.98 -2.58
N LEU A 271 17.07 -6.45 -3.15
CA LEU A 271 16.59 -5.10 -2.89
C LEU A 271 15.08 -5.02 -3.12
N GLY A 272 14.39 -4.21 -2.31
CA GLY A 272 12.94 -4.10 -2.34
C GLY A 272 12.27 -5.30 -1.69
N LEU A 273 11.02 -5.56 -2.07
CA LEU A 273 10.14 -6.45 -1.29
C LEU A 273 10.35 -7.94 -1.57
N SER A 274 10.82 -8.30 -2.77
CA SER A 274 10.95 -9.71 -3.19
C SER A 274 12.04 -9.95 -4.25
N GLY A 275 12.74 -8.91 -4.69
CA GLY A 275 13.64 -8.99 -5.85
C GLY A 275 15.05 -9.42 -5.48
N ILE A 276 15.60 -10.38 -6.23
CA ILE A 276 17.04 -10.69 -6.26
C ILE A 276 17.57 -10.31 -7.65
N TYR A 277 18.69 -9.60 -7.65
CA TYR A 277 19.42 -9.14 -8.81
C TYR A 277 20.78 -9.83 -8.86
N LEU A 278 21.21 -10.22 -10.06
CA LEU A 278 22.56 -10.68 -10.34
C LEU A 278 23.46 -9.48 -10.67
N ASN A 279 24.72 -9.53 -10.25
CA ASN A 279 25.69 -8.48 -10.53
C ASN A 279 26.37 -8.76 -11.89
N ILE A 280 25.62 -8.58 -12.98
CA ILE A 280 25.99 -8.95 -14.35
C ILE A 280 26.90 -7.89 -14.97
N ARG A 281 28.01 -8.35 -15.57
CA ARG A 281 28.95 -7.49 -16.27
C ARG A 281 28.27 -6.73 -17.41
N GLY A 282 28.44 -5.40 -17.41
CA GLY A 282 27.89 -4.50 -18.43
C GLY A 282 26.46 -4.05 -18.16
N ARG A 283 25.76 -4.65 -17.18
CA ARG A 283 24.45 -4.17 -16.70
C ARG A 283 24.63 -3.41 -15.38
N GLU A 284 25.29 -4.01 -14.40
CA GLU A 284 25.64 -3.38 -13.14
C GLU A 284 27.00 -2.66 -13.22
N GLY A 285 27.14 -1.56 -12.47
CA GLY A 285 28.32 -0.68 -12.55
C GLY A 285 29.66 -1.35 -12.18
N GLN A 286 29.63 -2.42 -11.37
CA GLN A 286 30.78 -3.26 -11.00
C GLN A 286 30.46 -4.75 -11.21
N GLY A 287 29.71 -5.06 -12.28
CA GLY A 287 29.28 -6.42 -12.60
C GLY A 287 30.43 -7.41 -12.79
N ILE A 288 30.35 -8.54 -12.10
CA ILE A 288 31.36 -9.62 -12.15
C ILE A 288 30.86 -10.92 -12.77
N VAL A 289 29.53 -11.13 -12.81
CA VAL A 289 28.92 -12.33 -13.41
C VAL A 289 28.88 -12.14 -14.92
N GLU A 290 29.44 -13.08 -15.69
CA GLU A 290 29.33 -12.99 -17.16
C GLU A 290 27.88 -13.23 -17.59
N PRO A 291 27.37 -12.52 -18.62
CA PRO A 291 25.99 -12.73 -19.10
C PRO A 291 25.68 -14.20 -19.46
N SER A 292 26.67 -14.96 -19.91
CA SER A 292 26.53 -16.39 -20.22
C SER A 292 26.33 -17.27 -18.99
N GLU A 293 26.75 -16.83 -17.80
CA GLU A 293 26.63 -17.56 -16.54
C GLU A 293 25.32 -17.25 -15.79
N ALA A 294 24.62 -16.17 -16.18
CA ALA A 294 23.45 -15.68 -15.46
C ALA A 294 22.34 -16.72 -15.36
N ALA A 295 22.08 -17.48 -16.43
CA ALA A 295 21.03 -18.50 -16.44
C ALA A 295 21.32 -19.66 -15.48
N ASP A 296 22.58 -20.08 -15.36
CA ASP A 296 22.97 -21.16 -14.46
C ASP A 296 22.98 -20.68 -13.00
N LEU A 297 23.45 -19.46 -12.74
CA LEU A 297 23.38 -18.84 -11.41
C LEU A 297 21.93 -18.64 -10.93
N ARG A 298 21.01 -18.25 -11.82
CA ARG A 298 19.58 -18.19 -11.46
C ARG A 298 19.06 -19.55 -11.01
N LYS A 299 19.35 -20.62 -11.76
CA LYS A 299 18.93 -21.99 -11.40
C LYS A 299 19.54 -22.46 -10.08
N GLU A 300 20.81 -22.15 -9.86
CA GLU A 300 21.53 -22.43 -8.61
C GLU A 300 20.81 -21.79 -7.41
N ILE A 301 20.55 -20.48 -7.46
CA ILE A 301 19.86 -19.75 -6.39
C ILE A 301 18.42 -20.24 -6.22
N VAL A 302 17.68 -20.49 -7.31
CA VAL A 302 16.31 -21.02 -7.24
C VAL A 302 16.27 -22.37 -6.53
N ALA A 303 17.21 -23.28 -6.84
CA ALA A 303 17.28 -24.61 -6.23
C ALA A 303 17.61 -24.55 -4.73
N GLU A 304 18.46 -23.61 -4.30
CA GLU A 304 18.82 -23.47 -2.89
C GLU A 304 17.79 -22.68 -2.06
N LEU A 305 17.13 -21.68 -2.67
CA LEU A 305 16.24 -20.77 -1.96
C LEU A 305 14.79 -21.27 -1.93
N SER A 306 14.36 -22.05 -2.94
CA SER A 306 13.02 -22.64 -2.92
C SER A 306 12.90 -23.63 -1.78
N GLY A 307 11.92 -23.41 -0.90
CA GLY A 307 11.71 -24.24 0.27
C GLY A 307 12.60 -23.88 1.46
N LEU A 308 13.32 -22.75 1.44
CA LEU A 308 14.12 -22.25 2.58
C LEU A 308 13.34 -22.40 3.88
N VAL A 309 13.91 -23.09 4.86
CA VAL A 309 13.27 -23.39 6.14
C VAL A 309 13.76 -22.47 7.25
N HIS A 310 12.84 -22.06 8.12
CA HIS A 310 13.17 -21.38 9.36
C HIS A 310 13.52 -22.41 10.44
N VAL A 311 14.82 -22.70 10.56
CA VAL A 311 15.34 -23.69 11.52
C VAL A 311 15.00 -23.27 12.95
N GLY A 312 14.47 -24.20 13.75
CA GLY A 312 14.08 -23.94 15.15
C GLY A 312 12.63 -23.50 15.34
N ARG A 313 11.86 -23.30 14.26
CA ARG A 313 10.41 -23.05 14.29
C ARG A 313 9.65 -24.12 13.51
N ASP A 314 9.62 -25.33 14.06
CA ASP A 314 9.07 -26.55 13.41
C ASP A 314 9.60 -26.82 11.99
N ASN A 315 10.73 -26.20 11.63
CA ASN A 315 11.30 -26.18 10.28
C ASN A 315 10.29 -25.72 9.21
N ALA A 316 9.42 -24.76 9.56
CA ALA A 316 8.46 -24.19 8.63
C ALA A 316 9.15 -23.56 7.42
N SER A 317 8.64 -23.84 6.22
CA SER A 317 9.17 -23.27 4.97
C SER A 317 8.79 -21.79 4.85
N ALA A 318 9.80 -20.93 4.77
CA ALA A 318 9.68 -19.47 4.65
C ALA A 318 9.55 -18.99 3.21
N VAL A 319 10.14 -19.71 2.26
CA VAL A 319 10.02 -19.42 0.82
C VAL A 319 9.28 -20.56 0.15
N LYS A 320 8.12 -20.26 -0.42
CA LYS A 320 7.31 -21.24 -1.12
C LYS A 320 7.91 -21.60 -2.48
N GLN A 321 8.32 -20.59 -3.22
CA GLN A 321 8.95 -20.74 -4.53
C GLN A 321 9.68 -19.48 -4.95
N VAL A 322 10.57 -19.61 -5.94
CA VAL A 322 11.28 -18.49 -6.56
C VAL A 322 10.98 -18.50 -8.06
N TYR A 323 10.59 -17.35 -8.59
CA TYR A 323 10.24 -17.19 -10.00
C TYR A 323 11.40 -16.56 -10.76
N GLU A 324 11.78 -17.15 -11.88
CA GLU A 324 12.65 -16.48 -12.85
C GLU A 324 11.86 -15.39 -13.56
N ALA A 325 12.24 -14.13 -13.34
CA ALA A 325 11.58 -12.98 -13.97
C ALA A 325 11.61 -13.07 -15.50
N GLU A 326 12.70 -13.64 -16.04
CA GLU A 326 12.82 -13.88 -17.46
C GLU A 326 11.78 -14.86 -18.03
N THR A 327 11.14 -15.67 -17.19
CA THR A 327 10.13 -16.63 -17.62
C THR A 327 8.72 -16.09 -17.40
N VAL A 328 8.51 -15.33 -16.30
CA VAL A 328 7.17 -14.85 -15.94
C VAL A 328 6.78 -13.53 -16.60
N TYR A 329 7.73 -12.65 -16.89
CA TYR A 329 7.47 -11.35 -17.49
C TYR A 329 7.74 -11.31 -18.99
N HIS A 330 6.94 -10.52 -19.68
CA HIS A 330 7.01 -10.29 -21.13
C HIS A 330 7.09 -8.79 -21.41
N GLY A 331 7.47 -8.44 -22.65
CA GLY A 331 7.51 -7.04 -23.10
C GLY A 331 8.87 -6.35 -22.98
N PRO A 332 8.96 -5.09 -23.43
CA PRO A 332 10.23 -4.41 -23.68
C PRO A 332 11.00 -4.03 -22.42
N TYR A 333 10.34 -3.96 -21.26
CA TYR A 333 10.94 -3.57 -19.99
C TYR A 333 11.35 -4.75 -19.10
N LYS A 334 11.22 -5.98 -19.60
CA LYS A 334 11.59 -7.22 -18.89
C LYS A 334 13.01 -7.18 -18.32
N GLY A 335 13.96 -6.55 -19.03
CA GLY A 335 15.34 -6.39 -18.58
C GLY A 335 15.54 -5.42 -17.41
N HIS A 336 14.50 -4.67 -17.00
CA HIS A 336 14.52 -3.82 -15.82
C HIS A 336 13.97 -4.52 -14.57
N ALA A 337 13.38 -5.71 -14.72
CA ALA A 337 12.91 -6.49 -13.58
C ALA A 337 14.12 -7.07 -12.79
N PRO A 338 13.93 -7.43 -11.51
CA PRO A 338 14.84 -8.33 -10.82
C PRO A 338 15.07 -9.60 -11.64
N ASP A 339 16.20 -10.29 -11.47
CA ASP A 339 16.44 -11.56 -12.15
C ASP A 339 15.57 -12.69 -11.58
N LEU A 340 15.31 -12.63 -10.27
CA LEU A 340 14.44 -13.55 -9.55
C LEU A 340 13.45 -12.79 -8.67
N ILE A 341 12.23 -13.32 -8.55
CA ILE A 341 11.18 -12.85 -7.63
C ILE A 341 10.90 -13.93 -6.60
N VAL A 342 11.08 -13.62 -5.32
CA VAL A 342 10.87 -14.56 -4.21
C VAL A 342 9.41 -14.56 -3.77
N GLY A 343 8.74 -15.71 -3.88
CA GLY A 343 7.41 -15.95 -3.32
C GLY A 343 7.52 -16.50 -1.91
N TYR A 344 7.41 -15.62 -0.91
CA TYR A 344 7.40 -16.02 0.50
C TYR A 344 6.17 -16.86 0.86
N ASN A 345 6.28 -17.68 1.89
CA ASN A 345 5.16 -18.47 2.40
C ASN A 345 4.34 -17.68 3.44
N ARG A 346 3.18 -18.21 3.84
CA ARG A 346 2.32 -17.57 4.85
C ARG A 346 3.09 -17.29 6.14
N GLY A 347 2.91 -16.10 6.72
CA GLY A 347 3.63 -15.68 7.92
C GLY A 347 5.03 -15.11 7.66
N TYR A 348 5.53 -15.11 6.42
CA TYR A 348 6.86 -14.62 6.07
C TYR A 348 6.79 -13.51 5.02
N ARG A 349 7.67 -12.52 5.12
CA ARG A 349 8.02 -11.58 4.03
C ARG A 349 9.44 -11.07 4.25
N VAL A 350 9.95 -10.19 3.39
CA VAL A 350 11.22 -9.49 3.64
C VAL A 350 11.20 -8.72 4.96
N CYS A 351 12.32 -8.64 5.69
CA CYS A 351 12.44 -7.71 6.82
C CYS A 351 12.62 -6.25 6.34
N TRP A 352 12.34 -5.28 7.20
CA TRP A 352 12.36 -3.85 6.86
C TRP A 352 13.75 -3.37 6.44
N GLU A 353 14.78 -3.86 7.14
CA GLU A 353 16.19 -3.56 6.87
C GLU A 353 16.60 -4.09 5.49
N ALA A 354 16.29 -5.35 5.20
CA ALA A 354 16.64 -5.96 3.92
C ALA A 354 15.90 -5.31 2.74
N ALA A 355 14.67 -4.82 2.95
CA ALA A 355 13.92 -4.14 1.91
C ALA A 355 14.64 -2.89 1.37
N ILE A 356 15.43 -2.21 2.21
CA ILE A 356 16.25 -1.04 1.84
C ILE A 356 17.72 -1.40 1.59
N GLY A 357 18.02 -2.69 1.37
CA GLY A 357 19.36 -3.17 1.04
C GLY A 357 20.34 -3.14 2.21
N GLN A 358 19.87 -3.14 3.45
CA GLN A 358 20.71 -3.37 4.62
C GLN A 358 20.88 -4.88 4.83
N VAL A 359 22.09 -5.29 5.24
CA VAL A 359 22.35 -6.68 5.66
C VAL A 359 22.47 -6.72 7.18
N THR A 360 21.62 -7.52 7.79
CA THR A 360 21.55 -7.73 9.25
C THR A 360 22.42 -8.91 9.68
N ASP A 361 22.34 -9.29 10.97
CA ASP A 361 23.10 -10.41 11.53
C ASP A 361 22.39 -11.76 11.32
N ASP A 362 21.07 -11.76 11.28
CA ASP A 362 20.23 -12.96 11.21
C ASP A 362 19.42 -13.03 9.91
N VAL A 363 19.16 -14.24 9.41
CA VAL A 363 18.29 -14.44 8.24
C VAL A 363 16.82 -14.23 8.61
N PHE A 364 16.41 -14.57 9.82
CA PHE A 364 15.02 -14.50 10.25
C PHE A 364 14.85 -13.56 11.43
N HIS A 365 13.86 -12.67 11.31
CA HIS A 365 13.54 -11.66 12.31
C HIS A 365 12.10 -11.84 12.77
N LYS A 366 11.85 -11.92 14.07
CA LYS A 366 10.48 -11.92 14.59
C LYS A 366 9.84 -10.56 14.33
N ASN A 367 8.59 -10.55 13.85
CA ASN A 367 7.81 -9.32 13.79
C ASN A 367 7.19 -9.03 15.16
N ASP A 368 7.53 -7.89 15.74
CA ASP A 368 7.02 -7.38 17.01
C ASP A 368 6.30 -6.03 16.85
N LYS A 369 5.98 -5.64 15.61
CA LYS A 369 5.29 -4.38 15.29
C LYS A 369 3.78 -4.62 15.01
N PRO A 370 2.92 -3.61 15.24
CA PRO A 370 1.50 -3.64 14.86
C PRO A 370 1.25 -4.09 13.42
N TRP A 371 2.10 -3.70 12.46
CA TRP A 371 2.04 -4.20 11.08
C TRP A 371 2.24 -5.72 11.02
N SER A 372 1.13 -6.45 11.01
CA SER A 372 1.00 -7.89 11.26
C SER A 372 0.27 -8.66 10.16
N GLY A 373 -0.40 -7.97 9.24
CA GLY A 373 -0.91 -8.54 7.98
C GLY A 373 -0.06 -8.12 6.80
N ASP A 374 0.00 -8.92 5.75
CA ASP A 374 0.74 -8.60 4.53
C ASP A 374 0.29 -9.41 3.31
N HIS A 375 0.73 -8.94 2.15
CA HIS A 375 0.44 -9.50 0.83
C HIS A 375 1.69 -9.58 -0.05
N CYS A 376 2.87 -9.17 0.44
CA CYS A 376 4.18 -9.33 -0.20
C CYS A 376 4.69 -10.77 -0.07
N VAL A 377 3.90 -11.72 -0.54
CA VAL A 377 4.12 -13.16 -0.45
C VAL A 377 3.88 -13.82 -1.80
N ASP A 378 3.99 -15.15 -1.88
CA ASP A 378 3.63 -15.88 -3.08
C ASP A 378 2.16 -15.60 -3.48
N ARG A 379 1.95 -15.21 -4.74
CA ARG A 379 0.64 -14.79 -5.28
C ARG A 379 -0.49 -15.81 -5.07
N SER A 380 -0.15 -17.10 -4.96
CA SER A 380 -1.17 -18.14 -4.80
C SER A 380 -1.74 -18.19 -3.38
N LEU A 381 -1.13 -17.47 -2.42
CA LEU A 381 -1.53 -17.46 -1.02
C LEU A 381 -2.48 -16.30 -0.70
N VAL A 382 -2.50 -15.27 -1.55
CA VAL A 382 -3.24 -14.01 -1.38
C VAL A 382 -4.02 -13.65 -2.64
N PRO A 383 -4.93 -14.52 -3.13
CA PRO A 383 -5.74 -14.19 -4.29
C PRO A 383 -6.66 -12.99 -4.01
N GLY A 384 -6.79 -12.09 -4.98
CA GLY A 384 -7.78 -11.03 -4.96
C GLY A 384 -9.21 -11.55 -5.19
N VAL A 385 -10.18 -10.65 -5.12
CA VAL A 385 -11.60 -10.95 -5.37
C VAL A 385 -12.10 -10.17 -6.59
N LEU A 386 -13.11 -10.73 -7.25
CA LEU A 386 -13.88 -10.08 -8.29
C LEU A 386 -15.36 -10.34 -8.03
N PHE A 387 -16.10 -9.30 -7.62
CA PHE A 387 -17.55 -9.33 -7.56
C PHE A 387 -18.13 -8.49 -8.68
N CYS A 388 -19.27 -8.93 -9.21
CA CYS A 388 -19.90 -8.29 -10.35
C CYS A 388 -21.42 -8.39 -10.20
N ASN A 389 -22.14 -7.30 -10.49
CA ASN A 389 -23.61 -7.30 -10.50
C ASN A 389 -24.21 -8.03 -11.73
N GLN A 390 -23.35 -8.50 -12.64
CA GLN A 390 -23.71 -9.28 -13.82
C GLN A 390 -22.85 -10.54 -13.89
N ARG A 391 -23.37 -11.59 -14.54
CA ARG A 391 -22.66 -12.87 -14.62
C ARG A 391 -21.47 -12.76 -15.58
N ILE A 392 -20.31 -13.15 -15.09
CA ILE A 392 -19.10 -13.32 -15.90
C ILE A 392 -19.11 -14.73 -16.49
N LYS A 393 -19.04 -14.81 -17.81
CA LYS A 393 -18.91 -16.04 -18.60
C LYS A 393 -17.49 -16.11 -19.18
N GLY A 394 -16.97 -17.33 -19.34
CA GLY A 394 -15.67 -17.56 -19.95
C GLY A 394 -14.73 -18.35 -19.04
N HIS A 395 -13.47 -17.95 -19.02
CA HIS A 395 -12.42 -18.55 -18.21
C HIS A 395 -12.35 -17.93 -16.82
N GLU A 396 -11.50 -18.49 -15.96
CA GLU A 396 -11.15 -17.91 -14.67
C GLU A 396 -10.59 -16.48 -14.86
N PRO A 397 -11.24 -15.44 -14.30
CA PRO A 397 -10.84 -14.06 -14.52
C PRO A 397 -9.46 -13.75 -13.95
N HIS A 398 -8.65 -13.00 -14.70
CA HIS A 398 -7.43 -12.37 -14.24
C HIS A 398 -7.61 -10.86 -14.08
N LEU A 399 -6.87 -10.24 -13.16
CA LEU A 399 -6.85 -8.78 -12.98
C LEU A 399 -6.54 -8.04 -14.30
N MET A 400 -5.69 -8.62 -15.15
CA MET A 400 -5.32 -8.05 -16.45
C MET A 400 -6.49 -8.01 -17.45
N ASP A 401 -7.55 -8.80 -17.24
CA ASP A 401 -8.71 -8.85 -18.14
C ASP A 401 -9.67 -7.66 -17.95
N ILE A 402 -9.59 -6.96 -16.81
CA ILE A 402 -10.50 -5.86 -16.47
C ILE A 402 -10.38 -4.71 -17.49
N GLY A 403 -9.16 -4.28 -17.81
CA GLY A 403 -8.91 -3.22 -18.80
C GLY A 403 -9.48 -3.55 -20.18
N PRO A 404 -9.10 -4.68 -20.80
CA PRO A 404 -9.70 -5.16 -22.05
C PRO A 404 -11.23 -5.27 -22.02
N THR A 405 -11.80 -5.73 -20.90
CA THR A 405 -13.25 -5.83 -20.73
C THR A 405 -13.92 -4.45 -20.82
N ILE A 406 -13.41 -3.47 -20.06
CA ILE A 406 -13.90 -2.10 -20.07
C ILE A 406 -13.79 -1.48 -21.46
N LEU A 407 -12.63 -1.61 -22.13
CA LEU A 407 -12.45 -1.07 -23.49
C LEU A 407 -13.45 -1.67 -24.48
N ASN A 408 -13.63 -2.99 -24.44
CA ASN A 408 -14.58 -3.69 -25.29
C ASN A 408 -16.02 -3.21 -25.06
N MET A 409 -16.43 -2.97 -23.82
CA MET A 409 -17.75 -2.43 -23.49
C MET A 409 -18.00 -1.04 -24.07
N PHE A 410 -16.97 -0.18 -24.11
CA PHE A 410 -17.07 1.15 -24.72
C PHE A 410 -16.88 1.13 -26.25
N GLY A 411 -16.80 -0.04 -26.87
CA GLY A 411 -16.54 -0.17 -28.31
C GLY A 411 -15.15 0.31 -28.72
N VAL A 412 -14.21 0.44 -27.77
CA VAL A 412 -12.83 0.82 -28.03
C VAL A 412 -12.03 -0.44 -28.35
N LYS A 413 -11.31 -0.43 -29.47
CA LYS A 413 -10.45 -1.55 -29.86
C LYS A 413 -9.42 -1.82 -28.77
N VAL A 414 -9.42 -3.04 -28.23
CA VAL A 414 -8.41 -3.50 -27.27
C VAL A 414 -7.03 -3.46 -27.94
N PRO A 415 -6.05 -2.72 -27.39
CA PRO A 415 -4.70 -2.71 -27.92
C PRO A 415 -4.05 -4.08 -27.85
N ALA A 416 -3.33 -4.46 -28.91
CA ALA A 416 -2.70 -5.79 -29.01
C ALA A 416 -1.56 -6.03 -28.00
N TYR A 417 -1.11 -4.99 -27.29
CA TYR A 417 -0.09 -5.09 -26.25
C TYR A 417 -0.66 -5.34 -24.85
N MET A 418 -1.98 -5.40 -24.67
CA MET A 418 -2.58 -5.83 -23.40
C MET A 418 -2.54 -7.35 -23.30
N ASP A 419 -2.06 -7.88 -22.17
CA ASP A 419 -1.94 -9.32 -21.93
C ASP A 419 -3.28 -10.00 -21.61
N GLY A 420 -4.21 -9.26 -21.00
CA GLY A 420 -5.54 -9.75 -20.68
C GLY A 420 -6.46 -9.79 -21.90
N ARG A 421 -7.60 -10.47 -21.75
CA ARG A 421 -8.64 -10.57 -22.79
C ARG A 421 -10.00 -10.16 -22.23
N PRO A 422 -10.89 -9.59 -23.07
CA PRO A 422 -12.22 -9.21 -22.59
C PRO A 422 -12.98 -10.38 -21.99
N LEU A 423 -13.49 -10.19 -20.78
CA LEU A 423 -14.46 -11.08 -20.14
C LEU A 423 -15.81 -10.92 -20.84
N THR A 424 -16.55 -12.02 -20.96
CA THR A 424 -17.93 -11.96 -21.44
C THR A 424 -18.83 -11.68 -20.25
N VAL A 425 -19.51 -10.54 -20.25
CA VAL A 425 -20.48 -10.19 -19.21
C VAL A 425 -21.87 -10.33 -19.82
N SER A 426 -22.74 -11.14 -19.23
CA SER A 426 -24.10 -11.34 -19.73
C SER A 426 -25.14 -10.66 -18.84
N ASP A 427 -26.14 -10.06 -19.49
CA ASP A 427 -27.30 -9.49 -18.81
C ASP A 427 -28.01 -10.54 -17.94
N ALA A 428 -28.46 -10.11 -16.76
CA ALA A 428 -29.23 -10.94 -15.84
C ALA A 428 -30.57 -11.46 -16.43
N SER A 429 -31.01 -10.95 -17.58
CA SER A 429 -32.24 -11.38 -18.28
C SER A 429 -32.13 -12.71 -19.03
N ASP A 430 -30.93 -13.26 -19.24
CA ASP A 430 -30.76 -14.61 -19.83
C ASP A 430 -31.39 -15.72 -18.96
N HIS A 431 -31.65 -15.44 -17.66
CA HIS A 431 -32.22 -16.39 -16.71
C HIS A 431 -33.71 -16.69 -16.92
N ALA A 432 -34.50 -15.76 -17.46
CA ALA A 432 -35.93 -16.01 -17.67
C ALA A 432 -36.21 -17.07 -18.78
N ALA A 433 -35.18 -17.42 -19.57
CA ALA A 433 -35.25 -18.40 -20.64
C ALA A 433 -34.56 -19.73 -20.31
N SER A 434 -33.57 -19.78 -19.42
CA SER A 434 -32.94 -21.03 -18.97
C SER A 434 -33.79 -21.76 -17.95
N ASP A 435 -34.35 -21.04 -16.96
CA ASP A 435 -35.07 -21.67 -15.85
C ASP A 435 -36.45 -22.18 -16.29
N ARG A 436 -37.00 -21.64 -17.39
CA ARG A 436 -38.19 -22.20 -18.05
C ARG A 436 -37.93 -23.47 -18.87
N LYS A 437 -36.68 -23.81 -19.17
CA LYS A 437 -36.34 -25.02 -19.91
C LYS A 437 -36.04 -26.21 -18.99
N GLU A 438 -35.57 -25.97 -17.77
CA GLU A 438 -35.37 -27.05 -16.79
C GLU A 438 -36.67 -27.46 -16.09
N ASP A 439 -37.69 -26.59 -16.02
CA ASP A 439 -39.00 -26.91 -15.43
C ASP A 439 -39.99 -27.57 -16.43
N LEU A 440 -39.54 -27.84 -17.65
CA LEU A 440 -40.31 -28.51 -18.73
C LEU A 440 -39.61 -29.74 -19.33
N SER A 441 -38.61 -30.29 -18.64
CA SER A 441 -37.99 -31.60 -18.90
C SER A 441 -38.10 -32.48 -17.67
#